data_AF-A0A9Q4KXW7-F1
#
_entry.id   AF-A0A9Q4KXW7-F1
#
_cell.length_a   1.000
_cell.length_b   1.000
_cell.length_c   1.000
_cell.angle_alpha   90.00
_cell.angle_beta   90.00
_cell.angle_gamma   90.00
#
_symmetry.space_group_name_H-M   'P 1'
#
loop_
_entity.id
_entity.type
_entity.pdbx_description
1 polymer ?
#
loop_
_entity_poly.entity_id
_entity_poly.type
_entity_poly.pdbx_seq_one_letter_code
_entity_poly.pdbx_strand_id
1 'polypeptide(L)'
;MKQGRPTKEDQIKNKQIILGYYEKDISAIVAARDSGVNPKTVYKYYKMWNSQMNNPDEKDFLLRIKKTKERSIQLLEEDIISLTKEMLKINFLMEKSLQKGDISEYEKLSKLRLKTMDQRTKTVSAKINLVGTPTADVLISNEGIMA
;
A
#
# COMPACT_ATOMS: atom_id res chain seq x y z
N MET A 1 8.86 -22.02 17.62
CA MET A 1 9.11 -20.72 18.29
C MET A 1 9.37 -20.99 19.76
N LYS A 2 10.53 -20.58 20.31
CA LYS A 2 10.84 -20.82 21.74
C LYS A 2 9.83 -20.05 22.60
N GLN A 3 9.08 -20.77 23.45
CA GLN A 3 8.16 -20.20 24.42
C GLN A 3 8.97 -19.43 25.48
N GLY A 4 8.95 -18.11 25.39
CA GLY A 4 9.61 -17.22 26.34
C GLY A 4 9.23 -15.76 26.08
N ARG A 5 9.35 -14.91 27.11
CA ARG A 5 9.13 -13.46 26.95
C ARG A 5 10.19 -12.91 25.99
N PRO A 6 9.82 -12.18 24.92
CA PRO A 6 10.79 -11.57 24.01
C PRO A 6 11.77 -10.67 24.77
N THR A 7 13.04 -10.69 24.38
CA THR A 7 14.06 -9.81 24.97
C THR A 7 13.74 -8.34 24.68
N LYS A 8 14.37 -7.39 25.38
CA LYS A 8 14.19 -5.95 25.08
C LYS A 8 14.58 -5.62 23.62
N GLU A 9 15.65 -6.24 23.13
CA GLU A 9 16.11 -6.07 21.74
C GLU A 9 15.08 -6.62 20.74
N ASP A 10 14.52 -7.81 21.00
CA ASP A 10 13.45 -8.38 20.16
C ASP A 10 12.20 -7.49 20.14
N GLN A 11 11.86 -6.86 21.28
CA GLN A 11 10.74 -5.93 21.35
C GLN A 11 10.98 -4.67 20.51
N ILE A 12 12.20 -4.12 20.53
CA ILE A 12 12.56 -2.96 19.69
C ILE A 12 12.51 -3.34 18.21
N LYS A 13 13.10 -4.47 17.84
CA LYS A 13 13.10 -4.98 16.46
C LYS A 13 11.68 -5.22 15.95
N ASN A 14 10.84 -5.89 16.74
CA ASN A 14 9.43 -6.11 16.39
C ASN A 14 8.69 -4.77 16.24
N LYS A 15 8.91 -3.81 17.13
CA LYS A 15 8.29 -2.47 17.02
C LYS A 15 8.68 -1.77 15.71
N GLN A 16 9.96 -1.80 15.32
CA GLN A 16 10.43 -1.21 14.07
C GLN A 16 9.82 -1.87 12.83
N ILE A 17 9.77 -3.21 12.81
CA ILE A 17 9.15 -3.95 11.71
C ILE A 17 7.67 -3.55 11.59
N ILE A 18 6.94 -3.60 12.69
CA ILE A 18 5.50 -3.27 12.72
C ILE A 18 5.27 -1.80 12.33
N LEU A 19 6.14 -0.88 12.74
CA LEU A 19 6.04 0.53 12.37
C LEU A 19 6.14 0.73 10.87
N GLY A 20 7.04 0.01 10.19
CA GLY A 20 7.16 0.07 8.73
C GLY A 20 5.89 -0.39 7.99
N TYR A 21 5.15 -1.35 8.54
CA TYR A 21 3.83 -1.75 8.00
C TYR A 21 2.76 -0.70 8.31
N TYR A 22 2.75 -0.18 9.55
CA TYR A 22 1.79 0.83 9.98
C TYR A 22 1.89 2.10 9.15
N GLU A 23 3.12 2.57 8.93
CA GLU A 23 3.39 3.73 8.10
C GLU A 23 2.86 3.51 6.68
N LYS A 24 3.02 2.32 6.09
CA LYS A 24 2.50 2.01 4.74
C LYS A 24 0.97 1.81 4.69
N ASP A 25 0.23 2.16 5.74
CA ASP A 25 -1.20 1.93 5.90
C ASP A 25 -1.61 0.46 5.68
N ILE A 26 -0.69 -0.49 5.93
CA ILE A 26 -0.97 -1.92 5.83
C ILE A 26 -1.73 -2.34 7.10
N SER A 27 -2.83 -3.07 6.93
CA SER A 27 -3.66 -3.51 8.06
C SER A 27 -2.89 -4.36 9.08
N ALA A 28 -3.27 -4.27 10.36
CA ALA A 28 -2.67 -5.06 11.43
C ALA A 28 -2.70 -6.59 11.16
N ILE A 29 -3.73 -7.06 10.46
CA ILE A 29 -3.89 -8.47 10.09
C ILE A 29 -2.77 -8.89 9.13
N VAL A 30 -2.58 -8.10 8.05
CA VAL A 30 -1.55 -8.37 7.04
C VAL A 30 -0.17 -8.22 7.66
N ALA A 31 0.05 -7.17 8.45
CA ALA A 31 1.32 -6.96 9.14
C ALA A 31 1.69 -8.13 10.07
N ALA A 32 0.74 -8.67 10.83
CA ALA A 32 0.99 -9.83 11.70
C ALA A 32 1.34 -11.09 10.91
N ARG A 33 0.64 -11.34 9.80
CA ARG A 33 0.91 -12.48 8.92
C ARG A 33 2.31 -12.40 8.30
N ASP A 34 2.65 -11.24 7.74
CA ASP A 34 3.86 -11.09 6.93
C ASP A 34 5.12 -10.91 7.79
N SER A 35 5.00 -10.25 8.96
CA SER A 35 6.12 -10.07 9.89
C SER A 35 6.42 -11.29 10.78
N GLY A 36 5.48 -12.24 10.87
CA GLY A 36 5.56 -13.37 11.81
C GLY A 36 5.48 -12.95 13.29
N VAL A 37 5.18 -11.68 13.58
CA VAL A 37 5.00 -11.20 14.96
C VAL A 37 3.60 -11.58 15.45
N ASN A 38 3.49 -11.92 16.75
CA ASN A 38 2.22 -12.27 17.36
C ASN A 38 1.15 -11.20 17.08
N PRO A 39 -0.04 -11.57 16.54
CA PRO A 39 -1.09 -10.62 16.20
C PRO A 39 -1.45 -9.69 17.36
N LYS A 40 -1.54 -10.19 18.60
CA LYS A 40 -1.85 -9.36 19.78
C LYS A 40 -0.84 -8.22 19.99
N THR A 41 0.44 -8.48 19.70
CA THR A 41 1.50 -7.47 19.78
C THR A 41 1.34 -6.43 18.68
N VAL A 42 1.03 -6.86 17.45
CA VAL A 42 0.77 -5.96 16.32
C VAL A 42 -0.44 -5.06 16.61
N TYR A 43 -1.57 -5.64 17.00
CA TYR A 43 -2.76 -4.88 17.39
C TYR A 43 -2.49 -3.91 18.55
N LYS A 44 -1.68 -4.30 19.54
CA LYS A 44 -1.29 -3.41 20.65
C LYS A 44 -0.56 -2.18 20.14
N TYR A 45 0.43 -2.34 19.25
CA TYR A 45 1.17 -1.20 18.69
C TYR A 45 0.30 -0.32 17.81
N TYR A 46 -0.52 -0.92 16.93
CA TYR A 46 -1.47 -0.16 16.09
C TYR A 46 -2.45 0.64 16.95
N LYS A 47 -3.03 0.02 18.00
CA LYS A 47 -3.92 0.72 18.94
C LYS A 47 -3.21 1.87 19.65
N MET A 48 -1.96 1.65 20.09
CA MET A 48 -1.15 2.68 20.73
C MET A 48 -0.91 3.87 19.79
N TRP A 49 -0.46 3.64 18.56
CA TRP A 49 -0.24 4.72 17.59
C TRP A 49 -1.54 5.42 17.20
N ASN A 50 -2.62 4.66 16.97
CA ASN A 50 -3.95 5.24 16.72
C ASN A 50 -4.42 6.09 17.90
N SER A 51 -4.19 5.66 19.15
CA SER A 51 -4.55 6.46 20.33
C SER A 51 -3.70 7.72 20.50
N GLN A 52 -2.42 7.67 20.10
CA GLN A 52 -1.55 8.85 20.04
C GLN A 52 -2.00 9.82 18.94
N MET A 53 -2.60 9.29 17.87
CA MET A 53 -3.16 10.10 16.79
C MET A 53 -4.56 10.64 17.13
N ASN A 54 -5.38 9.95 17.92
CA ASN A 54 -6.76 10.35 18.21
C ASN A 54 -6.89 11.47 19.27
N ASN A 55 -5.92 12.38 19.35
CA ASN A 55 -6.14 13.63 20.07
C ASN A 55 -7.31 14.38 19.37
N PRO A 56 -8.32 14.86 20.12
CA PRO A 56 -9.66 15.14 19.61
C PRO A 56 -9.79 16.47 18.85
N ASP A 57 -8.69 17.11 18.45
CA ASP A 57 -8.79 18.34 17.66
C ASP A 57 -9.27 17.98 16.25
N GLU A 58 -10.46 18.46 15.89
CA GLU A 58 -11.12 18.23 14.60
C GLU A 58 -10.22 18.63 13.41
N LYS A 59 -9.41 19.68 13.61
CA LYS A 59 -8.40 20.12 12.63
C LYS A 59 -7.33 19.06 12.38
N ASP A 60 -6.86 18.39 13.44
CA ASP A 60 -5.87 17.33 13.33
C ASP A 60 -6.43 16.10 12.64
N PHE A 61 -7.71 15.80 12.84
CA PHE A 61 -8.39 14.70 12.13
C PHE A 61 -8.49 14.94 10.63
N LEU A 62 -8.96 16.12 10.20
CA LEU A 62 -9.06 16.48 8.79
C LEU A 62 -7.68 16.50 8.12
N LEU A 63 -6.67 17.04 8.79
CA LEU A 63 -5.30 17.04 8.30
C LEU A 63 -4.74 15.62 8.13
N ARG A 64 -5.08 14.69 9.05
CA ARG A 64 -4.70 13.27 8.93
C ARG A 64 -5.34 12.62 7.71
N ILE A 65 -6.65 12.80 7.50
CA ILE A 65 -7.34 12.25 6.32
C ILE A 65 -6.66 12.72 5.03
N LYS A 66 -6.34 14.02 4.93
CA LYS A 66 -5.62 14.57 3.79
C LYS A 66 -4.27 13.91 3.58
N LYS A 67 -3.45 13.82 4.64
CA LYS A 67 -2.12 13.18 4.58
C LYS A 67 -2.20 11.70 4.20
N THR A 68 -3.15 10.95 4.76
CA THR A 68 -3.36 9.53 4.41
C THR A 68 -3.78 9.40 2.95
N LYS A 69 -4.66 10.28 2.46
CA LYS A 69 -5.06 10.32 1.05
C LYS A 69 -3.86 10.61 0.14
N GLU A 70 -3.08 11.65 0.45
CA GLU A 70 -1.86 12.00 -0.29
C GLU A 70 -0.85 10.85 -0.32
N ARG A 71 -0.61 10.21 0.83
CA ARG A 71 0.27 9.05 0.94
C ARG A 71 -0.21 7.87 0.10
N SER A 72 -1.50 7.58 0.17
CA SER A 72 -2.12 6.50 -0.63
C SER A 72 -1.99 6.78 -2.13
N ILE A 73 -2.14 8.05 -2.56
CA ILE A 73 -1.90 8.46 -3.95
C ILE A 73 -0.44 8.22 -4.34
N GLN A 74 0.51 8.61 -3.48
CA GLN A 74 1.94 8.40 -3.74
C GLN A 74 2.27 6.90 -3.90
N LEU A 75 1.75 6.04 -3.02
CA LEU A 75 1.95 4.58 -3.12
C LEU A 75 1.40 4.02 -4.44
N LEU A 76 0.21 4.47 -4.86
CA LEU A 76 -0.36 4.09 -6.16
C LEU A 76 0.51 4.57 -7.34
N GLU A 77 1.12 5.75 -7.24
CA GLU A 77 2.08 6.23 -8.25
C GLU A 77 3.35 5.38 -8.32
N GLU A 78 3.91 5.01 -7.17
CA GLU A 78 5.05 4.11 -7.07
C GLU A 78 4.75 2.74 -7.70
N ASP A 79 3.56 2.18 -7.42
CA ASP A 79 3.09 0.94 -8.02
C ASP A 79 2.94 1.05 -9.55
N ILE A 80 2.38 2.16 -10.05
CA ILE A 80 2.26 2.42 -11.50
C ILE A 80 3.65 2.47 -12.15
N ILE A 81 4.62 3.13 -11.52
CA ILE A 81 6.00 3.20 -12.01
C ILE A 81 6.62 1.80 -12.03
N SER A 82 6.44 1.02 -10.96
CA SER A 82 6.97 -0.35 -10.84
C SER A 82 6.40 -1.25 -11.93
N LEU A 83 5.07 -1.28 -12.10
CA LEU A 83 4.39 -2.07 -13.13
C LEU A 83 4.83 -1.65 -14.55
N THR A 84 5.07 -0.35 -14.77
CA THR A 84 5.60 0.15 -16.05
C THR A 84 7.01 -0.38 -16.31
N LYS A 85 7.89 -0.41 -15.30
CA LYS A 85 9.23 -1.00 -15.41
C LYS A 85 9.17 -2.51 -15.66
N GLU A 86 8.26 -3.23 -15.02
CA GLU A 86 8.05 -4.66 -15.27
C GLU A 86 7.60 -4.93 -16.70
N MET A 87 6.69 -4.12 -17.25
CA MET A 87 6.27 -4.25 -18.64
C MET A 87 7.44 -4.09 -19.62
N LEU A 88 8.35 -3.13 -19.38
CA LEU A 88 9.54 -2.95 -20.21
C LEU A 88 10.45 -4.19 -20.17
N LYS A 89 10.65 -4.77 -18.98
CA LYS A 89 11.41 -6.02 -18.83
C LYS A 89 10.76 -7.18 -19.57
N ILE A 90 9.43 -7.31 -19.48
CA ILE A 90 8.68 -8.36 -20.18
C ILE A 90 8.82 -8.19 -21.70
N ASN A 91 8.68 -6.97 -22.22
CA ASN A 91 8.85 -6.70 -23.65
C ASN A 91 10.25 -7.08 -24.14
N PHE A 92 11.29 -6.73 -23.40
CA PHE A 92 12.67 -7.11 -23.71
C PHE A 92 12.87 -8.63 -23.74
N LEU A 93 12.26 -9.36 -22.79
CA LEU A 93 12.30 -10.82 -22.79
C LEU A 93 11.54 -11.40 -23.98
N MET A 94 10.38 -10.83 -24.34
CA MET A 94 9.60 -11.26 -25.51
C MET A 94 10.41 -11.15 -26.80
N GLU A 95 11.11 -10.03 -27.01
CA GLU A 95 12.00 -9.83 -28.16
C GLU A 95 13.10 -10.90 -28.21
N LYS A 96 13.71 -11.22 -27.06
CA LYS A 96 14.72 -12.28 -26.97
C LYS A 96 14.16 -13.67 -27.28
N SER A 97 12.95 -13.99 -26.83
CA SER A 97 12.30 -15.28 -27.13
C SER A 97 12.03 -15.41 -28.62
N LEU A 98 11.57 -14.35 -29.28
CA LEU A 98 11.38 -14.33 -30.73
C LEU A 98 12.70 -14.55 -31.49
N GLN A 99 13.79 -13.89 -31.09
CA GLN A 99 15.11 -14.08 -31.69
C GLN A 99 15.63 -15.51 -31.57
N LYS A 100 15.27 -16.21 -30.49
CA LYS A 100 15.63 -17.62 -30.26
C LYS A 100 14.68 -18.61 -30.93
N GLY A 101 13.56 -18.14 -31.49
CA GLY A 101 12.49 -19.00 -32.00
C GLY A 101 11.70 -19.73 -30.92
N ASP A 102 11.79 -19.31 -29.64
CA ASP A 102 11.04 -19.93 -28.54
C ASP A 102 9.63 -19.33 -28.45
N ILE A 103 8.72 -19.89 -29.26
CA ILE A 103 7.32 -19.47 -29.33
C ILE A 103 6.60 -19.72 -28.01
N SER A 104 6.92 -20.81 -27.30
CA SER A 104 6.27 -21.16 -26.02
C SER A 104 6.63 -20.14 -24.93
N GLU A 105 7.90 -19.73 -24.84
CA GLU A 105 8.31 -18.68 -23.90
C GLU A 105 7.64 -17.34 -24.26
N TYR A 106 7.60 -16.98 -25.54
CA TYR A 106 6.92 -15.78 -26.02
C TYR A 106 5.44 -15.74 -25.60
N GLU A 107 4.69 -16.84 -25.78
CA GLU A 107 3.28 -16.91 -25.37
C GLU A 107 3.09 -16.74 -23.86
N LYS A 108 3.97 -17.33 -23.04
CA LYS A 108 3.94 -17.17 -21.57
C LYS A 108 4.19 -15.72 -21.18
N LEU A 109 5.18 -15.07 -21.79
CA LEU A 109 5.49 -13.67 -21.55
C LEU A 109 4.38 -12.74 -22.02
N SER A 110 3.73 -13.05 -23.14
CA SER A 110 2.55 -12.32 -23.63
C SER A 110 1.38 -12.37 -22.64
N LYS A 111 1.09 -13.55 -22.09
CA LYS A 111 0.08 -13.71 -21.02
C LYS A 111 0.46 -12.92 -19.76
N LEU A 112 1.74 -12.93 -19.37
CA LEU A 112 2.23 -12.15 -18.24
C LEU A 112 2.08 -10.64 -18.49
N ARG A 113 2.43 -10.17 -19.69
CA ARG A 113 2.26 -8.77 -20.10
C ARG A 113 0.81 -8.31 -19.99
N LEU A 114 -0.14 -9.12 -20.47
CA LEU A 114 -1.57 -8.81 -20.36
C LEU A 114 -2.03 -8.69 -18.89
N LYS A 115 -1.56 -9.59 -18.01
CA LYS A 115 -1.85 -9.51 -16.58
C LYS A 115 -1.26 -8.24 -15.94
N THR A 116 -0.01 -7.89 -16.25
CA THR A 116 0.62 -6.67 -15.76
C THR A 116 -0.10 -5.42 -16.27
N MET A 117 -0.56 -5.40 -17.52
CA MET A 117 -1.37 -4.32 -18.08
C MET A 117 -2.72 -4.16 -17.38
N ASP A 118 -3.42 -5.27 -17.12
CA ASP A 118 -4.69 -5.26 -16.38
C ASP A 118 -4.48 -4.71 -14.96
N GLN A 119 -3.45 -5.19 -14.26
CA GLN A 119 -3.12 -4.70 -12.92
C GLN A 119 -2.79 -3.20 -12.94
N ARG A 120 -2.00 -2.74 -13.90
CA ARG A 120 -1.67 -1.31 -14.05
C ARG A 120 -2.91 -0.46 -14.29
N THR A 121 -3.84 -0.92 -15.14
CA THR A 121 -5.11 -0.24 -15.38
C THR A 121 -5.92 -0.13 -14.10
N LYS A 122 -6.05 -1.21 -13.33
CA LYS A 122 -6.73 -1.20 -12.02
C LYS A 122 -6.10 -0.22 -11.04
N THR A 123 -4.77 -0.17 -10.94
CA THR A 123 -4.06 0.77 -10.08
C THR A 123 -4.28 2.22 -10.52
N VAL A 124 -4.25 2.50 -11.83
CA VAL A 124 -4.56 3.83 -12.39
C VAL A 124 -6.00 4.24 -12.07
N SER A 125 -6.97 3.35 -12.28
CA SER A 125 -8.37 3.62 -11.94
C SER A 125 -8.55 3.88 -10.44
N ALA A 126 -7.91 3.11 -9.58
CA ALA A 126 -7.92 3.34 -8.13
C ALA A 126 -7.34 4.72 -7.78
N LYS A 127 -6.24 5.14 -8.42
CA LYS A 127 -5.67 6.48 -8.24
C LYS A 127 -6.64 7.57 -8.67
N ILE A 128 -7.23 7.46 -9.86
CA ILE A 128 -8.20 8.44 -10.38
C ILE A 128 -9.37 8.58 -9.42
N ASN A 129 -9.94 7.46 -8.97
CA ASN A 129 -11.05 7.45 -8.02
C ASN A 129 -10.66 8.11 -6.69
N LEU A 130 -9.49 7.78 -6.16
CA LEU A 130 -9.02 8.36 -4.91
C LEU A 130 -8.80 9.88 -5.05
N VAL A 131 -8.12 10.33 -6.11
CA VAL A 131 -7.90 11.75 -6.41
C VAL A 131 -9.24 12.49 -6.50
N GLY A 132 -10.19 11.96 -7.27
CA GLY A 132 -11.50 12.55 -7.50
C GLY A 132 -12.46 12.52 -6.30
N THR A 133 -12.20 11.70 -5.28
CA THR A 133 -13.05 11.62 -4.09
C THR A 133 -12.79 12.83 -3.17
N PRO A 134 -13.75 13.75 -2.96
CA PRO A 134 -13.56 14.89 -2.07
C PRO A 134 -13.32 14.43 -0.62
N THR A 135 -12.48 15.17 0.11
CA THR A 135 -12.27 14.94 1.54
C THR A 135 -13.41 15.54 2.37
N ALA A 136 -13.58 15.08 3.61
CA ALA A 136 -14.68 15.48 4.49
C ALA A 136 -14.80 17.00 4.67
N ASP A 137 -13.68 17.73 4.73
CA ASP A 137 -13.68 19.18 4.82
C ASP A 137 -14.29 19.88 3.60
N VAL A 138 -14.04 19.35 2.39
CA VAL A 138 -14.61 19.87 1.14
C VAL A 138 -16.11 19.61 1.06
N LEU A 139 -16.55 18.46 1.56
CA LEU A 139 -17.99 18.13 1.63
C LEU A 139 -18.71 19.05 2.61
N ILE A 140 -18.17 19.23 3.82
CA ILE A 140 -18.73 20.12 4.85
C ILE A 140 -18.80 21.57 4.36
N SER A 141 -17.75 22.05 3.66
CA SER A 141 -17.79 23.41 3.10
C SER A 141 -18.83 23.57 1.99
N ASN A 142 -19.09 22.54 1.20
CA ASN A 142 -20.07 22.60 0.10
C ASN A 142 -21.51 22.51 0.60
N GLU A 143 -21.78 21.77 1.68
CA GLU A 143 -23.11 21.71 2.30
C GLU A 143 -23.50 23.05 2.96
N GLY A 144 -22.54 23.77 3.54
CA GLY A 144 -22.78 25.11 4.10
C GLY A 144 -23.01 26.22 3.06
N ILE A 145 -22.75 25.97 1.77
CA ILE A 145 -23.00 26.91 0.66
C ILE A 145 -24.39 26.69 0.04
N MET A 146 -24.98 25.50 0.25
CA MET A 146 -26.30 25.11 -0.30
C MET A 146 -27.45 25.26 0.72
N ALA A 147 -27.15 25.69 1.95
CA ALA A 147 -28.12 26.01 3.01
C ALA A 147 -28.33 27.53 3.11
#